data_AF-D8T8M3-F1
#
_entry.id   AF-D8T8M3-F1
#
_cell.length_a   1.000
_cell.length_b   1.000
_cell.length_c   1.000
_cell.angle_alpha   90.00
_cell.angle_beta   90.00
_cell.angle_gamma   90.00
#
_symmetry.space_group_name_H-M   'P 1'
#
loop_
_entity.id
_entity.type
_entity.pdbx_description
1 polymer ?
#
loop_
_entity_poly.entity_id
_entity_poly.type
_entity_poly.pdbx_seq_one_letter_code
_entity_poly.pdbx_strand_id
1 'polypeptide(L)'
;MALRLLSTLSGASRVRIHNAGWISRAGMCSLASMEERLRAVVDGLGSFLHSERKMPAEVAQAIAGNASTFARQVLDSFESAHGQNSSAEIIAEKIQGHLAKMRVDKVLLFYESIGMELPGDGDPEKMAVMRTRYQHVVAVTAFLEELKVERKTVGNLLEKNKFLFEANTSEVFNLFQYLHTNGVVAEGLQVLCSRYPGIFTPSIKDHWEPFLQVLRDFEIQEPAMRRLIKHFGFLLLELPKIDYITTLDYLQLDLNLEKPEISRILKSHPEALLLDFNKTMKSKVKFLRSHKVHPADIARIFARCPSIVGYSVDSLSEKIGYLQGLGLRPWNVRQILVAFPAILAHSVENKMKPTVAFLEGAGITGEKLSKLIVKRPAIFAIDNKEKLPRLLKNIAYLGPDGMVLALCWGVAEGIRHMKSRLKYLQSLGFSGEDLVKMISRDPRILKISKDGLETKVKYLTEVMGLSPQALLGNPTFLYSHFERRIKLRYEVLKLLHDRGELSREPQLSQMLYMDNKEFMARYVNPYRPCVTLAKKHYRMFQRKPDGDHLFMMKYLDEQKESPLPEGTSRP
;
A
#
# COMPACT_ATOMS: atom_id res chain seq x y z
N MET A 1 -2.69 21.05 -30.12
CA MET A 1 -3.54 20.65 -28.98
C MET A 1 -3.03 19.35 -28.33
N ALA A 2 -2.84 18.26 -29.09
CA ALA A 2 -2.11 17.06 -28.63
C ALA A 2 -0.77 17.39 -27.97
N LEU A 3 0.08 18.22 -28.61
CA LEU A 3 1.36 18.67 -28.03
C LEU A 3 1.24 19.40 -26.69
N ARG A 4 0.14 20.12 -26.44
CA ARG A 4 -0.13 20.77 -25.14
C ARG A 4 -0.53 19.74 -24.08
N LEU A 5 -1.39 18.79 -24.45
CA LEU A 5 -1.76 17.64 -23.61
C LEU A 5 -0.54 16.80 -23.20
N LEU A 6 0.34 16.52 -24.16
CA LEU A 6 1.58 15.79 -23.94
C LEU A 6 2.53 16.54 -23.02
N SER A 7 2.67 17.86 -23.19
CA SER A 7 3.47 18.70 -22.28
C SER A 7 2.94 18.72 -20.84
N THR A 8 1.62 18.59 -20.64
CA THR A 8 1.01 18.47 -19.30
C THR A 8 1.10 17.07 -18.70
N LEU A 9 1.24 16.04 -19.54
CA LEU A 9 1.37 14.63 -19.14
C LEU A 9 2.83 14.22 -18.87
N SER A 10 3.81 14.92 -19.49
CA SER A 10 5.22 14.56 -19.43
C SER A 10 6.00 15.34 -18.35
N GLY A 11 5.85 14.93 -17.09
CA GLY A 11 6.94 15.08 -16.11
C GLY A 11 8.08 14.13 -16.52
N ALA A 12 8.98 14.62 -17.37
CA ALA A 12 10.23 14.02 -17.87
C ALA A 12 10.39 12.48 -17.81
N SER A 13 10.49 11.82 -18.96
CA SER A 13 11.55 10.84 -19.27
C SER A 13 11.43 10.33 -20.70
N ARG A 14 12.56 10.28 -21.39
CA ARG A 14 12.76 9.72 -22.73
C ARG A 14 12.14 8.32 -22.86
N VAL A 15 11.47 8.09 -23.98
CA VAL A 15 10.96 6.78 -24.38
C VAL A 15 12.16 5.85 -24.65
N ARG A 16 12.24 4.73 -23.92
CA ARG A 16 12.89 3.50 -24.39
C ARG A 16 11.78 2.55 -24.80
N ILE A 17 11.76 2.14 -26.06
CA ILE A 17 10.85 1.11 -26.56
C ILE A 17 11.52 -0.25 -26.30
N HIS A 18 10.82 -1.13 -25.60
CA HIS A 18 11.23 -2.52 -25.41
C HIS A 18 10.91 -3.32 -26.66
N ASN A 19 11.91 -4.03 -27.20
CA ASN A 19 11.73 -5.08 -28.20
C ASN A 19 10.82 -6.18 -27.63
N ALA A 20 9.69 -6.43 -28.28
CA ALA A 20 8.85 -7.60 -28.00
C ALA A 20 9.53 -8.84 -28.60
N GLY A 21 9.99 -9.73 -27.72
CA GLY A 21 10.48 -11.05 -28.08
C GLY A 21 9.34 -11.95 -28.55
N TRP A 22 9.61 -12.75 -29.58
CA TRP A 22 8.83 -13.92 -29.94
C TRP A 22 9.70 -15.16 -29.73
N ILE A 23 9.22 -16.10 -28.92
CA ILE A 23 9.72 -17.48 -28.86
C ILE A 23 8.52 -18.41 -28.96
N SER A 24 8.50 -19.33 -29.93
CA SER A 24 8.48 -20.77 -29.64
C SER A 24 8.80 -21.59 -30.88
N ARG A 25 9.67 -22.58 -30.68
CA ARG A 25 10.16 -23.57 -31.65
C ARG A 25 9.11 -24.66 -31.85
N ALA A 26 8.82 -24.99 -33.11
CA ALA A 26 8.61 -26.37 -33.61
C ALA A 26 8.35 -26.35 -35.13
N GLY A 27 9.13 -27.13 -35.91
CA GLY A 27 8.88 -27.38 -37.34
C GLY A 27 9.99 -26.90 -38.30
N MET A 28 11.26 -27.26 -38.04
CA MET A 28 12.42 -26.77 -38.78
C MET A 28 12.60 -27.53 -40.10
N CYS A 29 12.21 -26.91 -41.23
CA CYS A 29 13.00 -26.86 -42.49
C CYS A 29 12.24 -26.27 -43.70
N SER A 30 10.91 -26.12 -43.69
CA SER A 30 10.17 -25.42 -44.76
C SER A 30 9.65 -24.03 -44.34
N LEU A 31 9.39 -23.83 -43.04
CA LEU A 31 8.89 -22.58 -42.47
C LEU A 31 9.95 -21.45 -42.46
N ALA A 32 11.23 -21.80 -42.33
CA ALA A 32 12.32 -20.83 -42.28
C ALA A 32 12.43 -20.00 -43.56
N SER A 33 12.20 -20.59 -44.75
CA SER A 33 12.28 -19.85 -46.01
C SER A 33 11.11 -18.87 -46.20
N MET A 34 9.92 -19.20 -45.69
CA MET A 34 8.77 -18.29 -45.77
C MET A 34 8.93 -17.11 -44.82
N GLU A 35 9.42 -17.36 -43.60
CA GLU A 35 9.70 -16.30 -42.63
C GLU A 35 10.80 -15.35 -43.09
N GLU A 36 11.86 -15.86 -43.72
CA GLU A 36 12.94 -15.05 -44.29
C GLU A 36 12.47 -14.19 -45.47
N ARG A 37 11.65 -14.76 -46.37
CA ARG A 37 11.03 -14.02 -47.48
C ARG A 37 10.09 -12.93 -46.98
N LEU A 38 9.22 -13.23 -46.02
CA LEU A 38 8.33 -12.24 -45.42
C LEU A 38 9.10 -11.14 -44.70
N ARG A 39 10.22 -11.47 -44.04
CA ARG A 39 11.10 -10.48 -43.42
C ARG A 39 11.69 -9.52 -44.46
N ALA A 40 12.20 -10.03 -45.58
CA ALA A 40 12.71 -9.21 -46.68
C ALA A 40 11.63 -8.28 -47.27
N VAL A 41 10.39 -8.76 -47.38
CA VAL A 41 9.24 -7.93 -47.80
C VAL A 41 8.92 -6.85 -46.78
N VAL A 42 8.90 -7.17 -45.49
CA VAL A 42 8.64 -6.23 -44.40
C VAL A 42 9.72 -5.13 -44.34
N ASP A 43 10.99 -5.49 -44.48
CA ASP A 43 12.12 -4.54 -44.49
C ASP A 43 12.06 -3.62 -45.73
N GLY A 44 11.68 -4.19 -46.88
CA GLY A 44 11.41 -3.45 -48.10
C GLY A 44 10.26 -2.45 -47.94
N LEU A 45 9.14 -2.90 -47.37
CA LEU A 45 7.98 -2.06 -47.08
C LEU A 45 8.31 -0.94 -46.10
N GLY A 46 9.08 -1.22 -45.04
CA GLY A 46 9.52 -0.22 -44.07
C GLY A 46 10.39 0.86 -44.71
N SER A 47 11.36 0.46 -45.54
CA SER A 47 12.24 1.38 -46.26
C SER A 47 11.47 2.24 -47.29
N PHE A 48 10.48 1.66 -47.97
CA PHE A 48 9.59 2.36 -48.90
C PHE A 48 8.72 3.41 -48.18
N LEU A 49 8.15 3.05 -47.02
CA LEU A 49 7.37 3.98 -46.21
C LEU A 49 8.21 5.14 -45.66
N HIS A 50 9.47 4.87 -45.29
CA HIS A 50 10.40 5.91 -44.82
C HIS A 50 10.72 6.93 -45.93
N SER A 51 11.06 6.45 -47.13
CA SER A 51 11.48 7.30 -48.26
C SER A 51 10.32 8.11 -48.85
N GLU A 52 9.14 7.52 -49.04
CA GLU A 52 8.01 8.22 -49.66
C GLU A 52 7.24 9.15 -48.71
N ARG A 53 7.21 8.89 -47.40
CA ARG A 53 6.39 9.68 -46.45
C ARG A 53 7.17 10.58 -45.52
N LYS A 54 8.51 10.59 -45.58
CA LYS A 54 9.36 11.24 -44.55
C LYS A 54 8.97 10.80 -43.12
N MET A 55 8.47 9.57 -42.98
CA MET A 55 8.13 9.01 -41.66
C MET A 55 9.41 8.60 -40.95
N PRO A 56 9.50 8.70 -39.61
CA PRO A 56 10.65 8.15 -38.88
C PRO A 56 10.82 6.66 -39.21
N ALA A 57 12.06 6.23 -39.48
CA ALA A 57 12.36 4.86 -39.93
C ALA A 57 11.80 3.79 -38.98
N GLU A 58 11.85 4.06 -37.67
CA GLU A 58 11.31 3.20 -36.62
C GLU A 58 9.79 3.00 -36.74
N VAL A 59 9.05 4.07 -37.04
CA VAL A 59 7.58 4.02 -37.21
C VAL A 59 7.21 3.32 -38.51
N ALA A 60 7.96 3.58 -39.59
CA ALA A 60 7.77 2.93 -40.87
C ALA A 60 7.98 1.41 -40.79
N GLN A 61 9.03 0.98 -40.09
CA GLN A 61 9.31 -0.43 -39.83
C GLN A 61 8.26 -1.08 -38.93
N ALA A 62 7.76 -0.38 -37.91
CA ALA A 62 6.69 -0.87 -37.05
C ALA A 62 5.36 -1.04 -37.80
N ILE A 63 5.04 -0.18 -38.76
CA ILE A 63 3.85 -0.33 -39.63
C ILE A 63 3.99 -1.58 -40.51
N ALA A 64 5.11 -1.69 -41.21
CA ALA A 64 5.36 -2.82 -42.11
C ALA A 64 5.37 -4.16 -41.36
N GLY A 65 5.99 -4.22 -40.17
CA GLY A 65 6.07 -5.43 -39.36
C GLY A 65 4.75 -5.89 -38.73
N ASN A 66 3.76 -4.99 -38.61
CA ASN A 66 2.44 -5.31 -38.04
C ASN A 66 1.36 -5.61 -39.10
N ALA A 67 1.63 -5.40 -40.38
CA ALA A 67 0.69 -5.63 -41.49
C ALA A 67 0.99 -6.96 -42.23
N SER A 68 0.75 -8.08 -41.55
CA SER A 68 1.15 -9.41 -42.03
C SER A 68 0.38 -9.90 -43.27
N THR A 69 -0.87 -9.51 -43.42
CA THR A 69 -1.75 -9.83 -44.56
C THR A 69 -1.30 -9.04 -45.77
N PHE A 70 -1.06 -7.74 -45.60
CA PHE A 70 -0.49 -6.92 -46.67
C PHE A 70 0.89 -7.44 -47.10
N ALA A 71 1.78 -7.76 -46.15
CA ALA A 71 3.09 -8.32 -46.46
C ALA A 71 3.00 -9.63 -47.28
N ARG A 72 2.01 -10.48 -47.00
CA ARG A 72 1.73 -11.68 -47.82
C ARG A 72 1.20 -11.32 -49.21
N GLN A 73 0.26 -10.39 -49.33
CA GLN A 73 -0.24 -9.92 -50.63
C GLN A 73 0.89 -9.35 -51.50
N VAL A 74 1.81 -8.60 -50.90
CA VAL A 74 3.00 -8.09 -51.58
C VAL A 74 3.91 -9.23 -52.03
N LEU A 75 4.14 -10.23 -51.17
CA LEU A 75 4.94 -11.40 -51.52
C LEU A 75 4.32 -12.19 -52.67
N ASP A 76 3.02 -12.47 -52.61
CA ASP A 76 2.29 -13.21 -53.66
C ASP A 76 2.31 -12.45 -55.00
N SER A 77 2.15 -11.13 -54.96
CA SER A 77 2.26 -10.25 -56.13
C SER A 77 3.69 -10.25 -56.70
N PHE A 78 4.70 -10.22 -55.83
CA PHE A 78 6.11 -10.25 -56.22
C PHE A 78 6.47 -11.58 -56.88
N GLU A 79 6.09 -12.71 -56.27
CA GLU A 79 6.33 -14.06 -56.80
C GLU A 79 5.59 -14.31 -58.12
N SER A 80 4.38 -13.75 -58.28
CA SER A 80 3.66 -13.80 -59.55
C SER A 80 4.37 -13.06 -60.69
N ALA A 81 5.14 -12.01 -60.37
CA ALA A 81 5.85 -11.18 -61.36
C ALA A 81 7.32 -11.59 -61.59
N HIS A 82 7.96 -12.23 -60.61
CA HIS A 82 9.41 -12.51 -60.62
C HIS A 82 9.77 -13.99 -60.46
N GLY A 83 8.77 -14.88 -60.33
CA GLY A 83 8.92 -16.33 -60.21
C GLY A 83 8.63 -16.85 -58.80
N GLN A 84 7.94 -17.99 -58.72
CA GLN A 84 7.60 -18.67 -57.46
C GLN A 84 8.87 -19.09 -56.68
N ASN A 85 8.84 -18.98 -55.35
CA ASN A 85 9.98 -19.27 -54.46
C ASN A 85 11.24 -18.42 -54.69
N SER A 86 11.07 -17.14 -55.00
CA SER A 86 12.18 -16.18 -55.02
C SER A 86 12.93 -16.15 -53.69
N SER A 87 14.26 -16.19 -53.69
CA SER A 87 15.07 -16.12 -52.45
C SER A 87 14.90 -14.77 -51.75
N ALA A 88 15.14 -14.73 -50.44
CA ALA A 88 15.03 -13.50 -49.65
C ALA A 88 15.97 -12.37 -50.16
N GLU A 89 17.12 -12.74 -50.74
CA GLU A 89 18.09 -11.82 -51.34
C GLU A 89 17.55 -11.15 -52.61
N ILE A 90 16.91 -11.93 -53.49
CA ILE A 90 16.28 -11.43 -54.72
C ILE A 90 15.10 -10.51 -54.38
N ILE A 91 14.33 -10.87 -53.35
CA ILE A 91 13.27 -10.01 -52.83
C ILE A 91 13.87 -8.71 -52.32
N ALA A 92 14.85 -8.75 -51.42
CA ALA A 92 15.46 -7.53 -50.87
C ALA A 92 16.03 -6.58 -51.95
N GLU A 93 16.59 -7.13 -53.03
CA GLU A 93 17.15 -6.35 -54.14
C GLU A 93 16.06 -5.66 -55.00
N LYS A 94 14.97 -6.37 -55.31
CA LYS A 94 13.97 -5.92 -56.31
C LYS A 94 12.67 -5.39 -55.71
N ILE A 95 12.43 -5.60 -54.42
CA ILE A 95 11.17 -5.25 -53.75
C ILE A 95 10.88 -3.74 -53.83
N GLN A 96 11.89 -2.87 -53.74
CA GLN A 96 11.70 -1.42 -53.86
C GLN A 96 11.12 -1.02 -55.21
N GLY A 97 11.67 -1.58 -56.30
CA GLY A 97 11.18 -1.33 -57.65
C GLY A 97 9.79 -1.93 -57.91
N HIS A 98 9.48 -3.05 -57.26
CA HIS A 98 8.14 -3.67 -57.31
C HIS A 98 7.10 -2.84 -56.56
N LEU A 99 7.42 -2.39 -55.35
CA LEU A 99 6.56 -1.53 -54.52
C LEU A 99 6.27 -0.17 -55.19
N ALA A 100 7.23 0.39 -55.94
CA ALA A 100 7.02 1.62 -56.70
C ALA A 100 6.05 1.43 -57.89
N LYS A 101 5.99 0.23 -58.47
CA LYS A 101 5.06 -0.13 -59.56
C LYS A 101 3.70 -0.55 -59.03
N MET A 102 3.66 -1.19 -57.88
CA MET A 102 2.45 -1.59 -57.20
C MET A 102 1.76 -0.33 -56.63
N ARG A 103 0.48 -0.12 -56.93
CA ARG A 103 -0.30 0.95 -56.30
C ARG A 103 -0.59 0.58 -54.84
N VAL A 104 0.39 0.70 -53.97
CA VAL A 104 0.30 0.38 -52.54
C VAL A 104 -0.81 1.22 -51.90
N ASP A 105 -1.84 0.56 -51.38
CA ASP A 105 -2.87 1.24 -50.60
C ASP A 105 -2.37 1.55 -49.19
N LYS A 106 -1.77 2.74 -49.06
CA LYS A 106 -1.16 3.22 -47.82
C LYS A 106 -2.17 3.40 -46.68
N VAL A 107 -3.47 3.51 -47.00
CA VAL A 107 -4.54 3.65 -46.01
C VAL A 107 -4.81 2.30 -45.38
N LEU A 108 -5.00 1.26 -46.21
CA LEU A 108 -5.26 -0.11 -45.75
C LEU A 108 -4.08 -0.68 -44.98
N LEU A 109 -2.86 -0.45 -45.48
CA LEU A 109 -1.63 -0.86 -44.79
C LEU A 109 -1.57 -0.31 -43.36
N PHE A 110 -1.98 0.95 -43.16
CA PHE A 110 -1.99 1.56 -41.83
C PHE A 110 -3.08 0.96 -40.93
N TYR A 111 -4.30 0.79 -41.42
CA TYR A 111 -5.40 0.20 -40.64
C TYR A 111 -5.10 -1.25 -40.24
N GLU A 112 -4.49 -2.03 -41.13
CA GLU A 112 -4.04 -3.37 -40.78
C GLU A 112 -2.93 -3.33 -39.72
N SER A 113 -1.99 -2.38 -39.82
CA SER A 113 -0.88 -2.27 -38.87
C SER A 113 -1.33 -1.99 -37.43
N ILE A 114 -2.49 -1.34 -37.25
CA ILE A 114 -3.09 -1.10 -35.93
C ILE A 114 -4.00 -2.26 -35.47
N GLY A 115 -4.14 -3.31 -36.29
CA GLY A 115 -4.92 -4.51 -35.99
C GLY A 115 -6.41 -4.38 -36.28
N MET A 116 -6.83 -3.46 -37.16
CA MET A 116 -8.22 -3.39 -37.61
C MET A 116 -8.51 -4.38 -38.74
N GLU A 117 -9.72 -4.91 -38.76
CA GLU A 117 -10.21 -5.76 -39.83
C GLU A 117 -10.48 -4.93 -41.09
N LEU A 118 -9.74 -5.25 -42.16
CA LEU A 118 -9.93 -4.64 -43.46
C LEU A 118 -11.27 -5.11 -44.06
N PRO A 119 -12.04 -4.21 -44.71
CA PRO A 119 -13.25 -4.60 -45.43
C PRO A 119 -12.87 -5.58 -46.55
N GLY A 120 -13.64 -6.65 -46.73
CA GLY A 120 -13.54 -7.45 -47.96
C GLY A 120 -14.02 -6.64 -49.17
N ASP A 121 -13.81 -7.16 -50.39
CA ASP A 121 -14.19 -6.51 -51.66
C ASP A 121 -15.69 -6.14 -51.79
N GLY A 122 -16.53 -6.56 -50.83
CA GLY A 122 -17.98 -6.32 -50.80
C GLY A 122 -18.47 -5.11 -49.99
N ASP A 123 -17.61 -4.27 -49.38
CA ASP A 123 -18.07 -3.09 -48.61
C ASP A 123 -17.36 -1.77 -49.00
N PRO A 124 -17.78 -1.15 -50.12
CA PRO A 124 -17.21 0.10 -50.62
C PRO A 124 -17.46 1.30 -49.69
N GLU A 125 -18.54 1.28 -48.91
CA GLU A 125 -18.91 2.36 -48.00
C GLU A 125 -17.95 2.42 -46.80
N LYS A 126 -17.67 1.26 -46.17
CA LYS A 126 -16.68 1.18 -45.08
C LYS A 126 -15.30 1.60 -45.54
N MET A 127 -14.93 1.26 -46.78
CA MET A 127 -13.68 1.70 -47.41
C MET A 127 -13.61 3.22 -47.60
N ALA A 128 -14.71 3.84 -48.06
CA ALA A 128 -14.78 5.29 -48.21
C ALA A 128 -14.65 6.02 -46.87
N VAL A 129 -15.30 5.51 -45.81
CA VAL A 129 -15.19 6.07 -44.46
C VAL A 129 -13.76 5.96 -43.92
N MET A 130 -13.11 4.81 -44.04
CA MET A 130 -11.72 4.61 -43.63
C MET A 130 -10.76 5.61 -44.30
N ARG A 131 -10.94 5.87 -45.61
CA ARG A 131 -10.13 6.85 -46.35
C ARG A 131 -10.36 8.26 -45.85
N THR A 132 -11.61 8.68 -45.68
CA THR A 132 -11.95 10.03 -45.18
C THR A 132 -11.41 10.26 -43.77
N ARG A 133 -11.41 9.23 -42.92
CA ARG A 133 -10.95 9.31 -41.51
C ARG A 133 -9.46 9.07 -41.32
N TYR A 134 -8.72 8.79 -42.38
CA TYR A 134 -7.31 8.40 -42.30
C TYR A 134 -6.44 9.33 -41.45
N GLN A 135 -6.49 10.64 -41.69
CA GLN A 135 -5.69 11.63 -40.95
C GLN A 135 -6.08 11.70 -39.47
N HIS A 136 -7.36 11.54 -39.16
CA HIS A 136 -7.86 11.51 -37.79
C HIS A 136 -7.31 10.28 -37.05
N VAL A 137 -7.45 9.09 -37.64
CA VAL A 137 -7.01 7.84 -37.03
C VAL A 137 -5.49 7.81 -36.83
N VAL A 138 -4.72 8.36 -37.78
CA VAL A 138 -3.26 8.52 -37.61
C VAL A 138 -2.94 9.40 -36.40
N ALA A 139 -3.63 10.53 -36.22
CA ALA A 139 -3.41 11.43 -35.09
C ALA A 139 -3.80 10.81 -33.75
N VAL A 140 -4.92 10.09 -33.69
CA VAL A 140 -5.37 9.37 -32.49
C VAL A 140 -4.41 8.22 -32.14
N THR A 141 -3.94 7.47 -33.15
CA THR A 141 -2.97 6.38 -32.97
C THR A 141 -1.66 6.90 -32.39
N ALA A 142 -1.09 7.96 -32.98
CA ALA A 142 0.16 8.54 -32.50
C ALA A 142 0.06 9.00 -31.03
N PHE A 143 -1.06 9.64 -30.66
CA PHE A 143 -1.32 10.04 -29.29
C PHE A 143 -1.41 8.84 -28.32
N LEU A 144 -2.09 7.76 -28.73
CA LEU A 144 -2.21 6.54 -27.91
C LEU A 144 -0.88 5.79 -27.77
N GLU A 145 -0.04 5.79 -28.79
CA GLU A 145 1.31 5.21 -28.75
C GLU A 145 2.23 5.97 -27.79
N GLU A 146 2.13 7.30 -27.73
CA GLU A 146 2.84 8.12 -26.74
C GLU A 146 2.35 7.85 -25.31
N LEU A 147 1.06 7.51 -25.15
CA LEU A 147 0.53 6.98 -23.90
C LEU A 147 0.96 5.54 -23.62
N LYS A 148 1.79 4.91 -24.46
CA LYS A 148 2.25 3.51 -24.38
C LYS A 148 1.14 2.47 -24.52
N VAL A 149 0.05 2.81 -25.22
CA VAL A 149 -0.93 1.81 -25.65
C VAL A 149 -0.34 1.02 -26.81
N GLU A 150 -0.43 -0.32 -26.74
CA GLU A 150 0.08 -1.17 -27.81
C GLU A 150 -0.68 -0.91 -29.12
N ARG A 151 0.06 -0.82 -30.24
CA ARG A 151 -0.50 -0.56 -31.57
C ARG A 151 -1.66 -1.49 -31.94
N LYS A 152 -1.58 -2.78 -31.62
CA LYS A 152 -2.68 -3.76 -31.83
C LYS A 152 -3.92 -3.51 -30.98
N THR A 153 -3.75 -2.91 -29.81
CA THR A 153 -4.87 -2.53 -28.94
C THR A 153 -5.62 -1.31 -29.51
N VAL A 154 -4.92 -0.43 -30.24
CA VAL A 154 -5.52 0.76 -30.86
C VAL A 154 -6.60 0.37 -31.87
N GLY A 155 -6.36 -0.61 -32.74
CA GLY A 155 -7.38 -1.06 -33.70
C GLY A 155 -8.63 -1.60 -33.00
N ASN A 156 -8.44 -2.49 -32.02
CA ASN A 156 -9.54 -3.04 -31.22
C ASN A 156 -10.35 -1.95 -30.50
N LEU A 157 -9.68 -0.94 -29.95
CA LEU A 157 -10.31 0.21 -29.30
C LEU A 157 -11.19 1.00 -30.28
N LEU A 158 -10.67 1.30 -31.47
CA LEU A 158 -11.38 2.07 -32.49
C LEU A 158 -12.57 1.30 -33.08
N GLU A 159 -12.44 -0.01 -33.25
CA GLU A 159 -13.55 -0.87 -33.69
C GLU A 159 -14.68 -0.94 -32.66
N LYS A 160 -14.33 -1.05 -31.37
CA LYS A 160 -15.32 -1.14 -30.28
C LYS A 160 -15.90 0.21 -29.88
N ASN A 161 -15.28 1.32 -30.28
CA ASN A 161 -15.72 2.65 -29.91
C ASN A 161 -15.91 3.55 -31.14
N LYS A 162 -17.17 3.60 -31.59
CA LYS A 162 -17.61 4.44 -32.72
C LYS A 162 -17.23 5.92 -32.56
N PHE A 163 -17.32 6.46 -31.33
CA PHE A 163 -16.96 7.85 -31.08
C PHE A 163 -15.48 8.11 -31.37
N LEU A 164 -14.56 7.25 -30.90
CA LEU A 164 -13.13 7.42 -31.14
C LEU A 164 -12.73 7.30 -32.62
N PHE A 165 -13.56 6.65 -33.45
CA PHE A 165 -13.32 6.49 -34.89
C PHE A 165 -13.94 7.62 -35.73
N GLU A 166 -15.13 8.09 -35.36
CA GLU A 166 -15.92 9.00 -36.19
C GLU A 166 -15.87 10.48 -35.76
N ALA A 167 -15.50 10.75 -34.51
CA ALA A 167 -15.49 12.10 -33.96
C ALA A 167 -14.37 12.98 -34.54
N ASN A 168 -14.40 14.27 -34.22
CA ASN A 168 -13.32 15.17 -34.57
C ASN A 168 -12.09 14.90 -33.68
N THR A 169 -10.89 15.06 -34.25
CA THR A 169 -9.62 14.88 -33.50
C THR A 169 -9.57 15.73 -32.23
N SER A 170 -10.08 16.97 -32.29
CA SER A 170 -10.17 17.88 -31.15
C SER A 170 -11.11 17.39 -30.06
N GLU A 171 -12.23 16.75 -30.41
CA GLU A 171 -13.21 16.21 -29.44
C GLU A 171 -12.62 15.03 -28.69
N VAL A 172 -11.95 14.12 -29.39
CA VAL A 172 -11.24 12.99 -28.78
C VAL A 172 -10.17 13.51 -27.81
N PHE A 173 -9.34 14.47 -28.23
CA PHE A 173 -8.31 15.02 -27.35
C PHE A 173 -8.87 15.80 -26.17
N ASN A 174 -9.97 16.53 -26.34
CA ASN A 174 -10.70 17.17 -25.23
C ASN A 174 -11.20 16.16 -24.20
N LEU A 175 -11.64 14.98 -24.65
CA LEU A 175 -12.08 13.92 -23.75
C LEU A 175 -10.90 13.37 -22.93
N PHE A 176 -9.78 13.03 -23.59
CA PHE A 176 -8.58 12.57 -22.88
C PHE A 176 -8.02 13.64 -21.94
N GLN A 177 -8.08 14.91 -22.33
CA GLN A 177 -7.72 16.04 -21.47
C GLN A 177 -8.60 16.11 -20.23
N TYR A 178 -9.91 16.02 -20.41
CA TYR A 178 -10.86 16.03 -19.31
C TYR A 178 -10.58 14.91 -18.30
N LEU A 179 -10.34 13.68 -18.78
CA LEU A 179 -9.98 12.54 -17.93
C LEU A 179 -8.68 12.81 -17.17
N HIS A 180 -7.66 13.33 -17.85
CA HIS A 180 -6.38 13.65 -17.22
C HIS A 180 -6.50 14.73 -16.14
N THR A 181 -7.19 15.84 -16.44
CA THR A 181 -7.40 16.94 -15.49
C THR A 181 -8.19 16.49 -14.25
N ASN A 182 -9.00 15.44 -14.36
CA ASN A 182 -9.76 14.87 -13.25
C ASN A 182 -9.05 13.68 -12.56
N GLY A 183 -7.72 13.56 -12.71
CA GLY A 183 -6.90 12.62 -11.95
C GLY A 183 -6.74 11.24 -12.58
N VAL A 184 -7.17 11.06 -13.84
CA VAL A 184 -6.87 9.85 -14.62
C VAL A 184 -5.52 10.00 -15.31
N VAL A 185 -4.50 9.53 -14.63
CA VAL A 185 -3.11 9.51 -15.09
C VAL A 185 -2.88 8.57 -16.28
N ALA A 186 -1.74 8.70 -16.96
CA ALA A 186 -1.40 7.93 -18.16
C ALA A 186 -1.59 6.40 -18.02
N GLU A 187 -1.15 5.81 -16.90
CA GLU A 187 -1.36 4.38 -16.63
C GLU A 187 -2.85 4.00 -16.55
N GLY A 188 -3.67 4.88 -15.99
CA GLY A 188 -5.13 4.68 -15.93
C GLY A 188 -5.76 4.74 -17.32
N LEU A 189 -5.35 5.70 -18.14
CA LEU A 189 -5.80 5.83 -19.53
C LEU A 189 -5.47 4.57 -20.35
N GLN A 190 -4.27 4.00 -20.17
CA GLN A 190 -3.89 2.73 -20.82
C GLN A 190 -4.86 1.60 -20.44
N VAL A 191 -5.17 1.44 -19.15
CA VAL A 191 -6.11 0.41 -18.67
C VAL A 191 -7.50 0.61 -19.26
N LEU A 192 -7.99 1.84 -19.34
CA LEU A 192 -9.28 2.17 -19.95
C LEU A 192 -9.31 1.83 -21.45
N CYS A 193 -8.27 2.22 -22.20
CA CYS A 193 -8.12 1.89 -23.63
C CYS A 193 -8.14 0.38 -23.89
N SER A 194 -7.43 -0.41 -23.08
CA SER A 194 -7.31 -1.85 -23.31
C SER A 194 -8.53 -2.65 -22.81
N ARG A 195 -9.11 -2.28 -21.67
CA ARG A 195 -10.11 -3.11 -20.97
C ARG A 195 -11.53 -2.57 -21.05
N TYR A 196 -11.70 -1.25 -21.13
CA TYR A 196 -13.00 -0.59 -21.01
C TYR A 196 -13.19 0.46 -22.13
N PRO A 197 -13.11 0.06 -23.42
CA PRO A 197 -13.19 0.99 -24.54
C PRO A 197 -14.52 1.75 -24.58
N GLY A 198 -15.62 1.16 -24.06
CA GLY A 198 -16.93 1.80 -24.01
C GLY A 198 -17.01 3.04 -23.12
N ILE A 199 -15.99 3.32 -22.30
CA ILE A 199 -15.98 4.49 -21.41
C ILE A 199 -15.84 5.80 -22.19
N PHE A 200 -15.18 5.76 -23.35
CA PHE A 200 -14.89 6.95 -24.15
C PHE A 200 -16.14 7.39 -24.92
N THR A 201 -16.96 8.23 -24.28
CA THR A 201 -18.18 8.78 -24.88
C THR A 201 -18.26 10.28 -24.63
N PRO A 202 -18.95 11.05 -25.49
CA PRO A 202 -19.19 12.48 -25.22
C PRO A 202 -19.90 12.72 -23.89
N SER A 203 -20.87 11.84 -23.57
CA SER A 203 -21.72 11.88 -22.38
C SER A 203 -21.00 11.48 -21.09
N ILE A 204 -19.74 11.05 -21.14
CA ILE A 204 -19.01 10.68 -19.93
C ILE A 204 -18.94 11.85 -18.95
N LYS A 205 -18.84 13.09 -19.46
CA LYS A 205 -18.78 14.30 -18.63
C LYS A 205 -20.03 14.45 -17.77
N ASP A 206 -21.20 14.19 -18.33
CA ASP A 206 -22.49 14.35 -17.65
C ASP A 206 -22.62 13.42 -16.44
N HIS A 207 -22.06 12.21 -16.54
CA HIS A 207 -22.17 11.18 -15.50
C HIS A 207 -20.98 11.16 -14.54
N TRP A 208 -19.79 11.50 -15.03
CA TRP A 208 -18.58 11.54 -14.21
C TRP A 208 -18.44 12.82 -13.43
N GLU A 209 -18.85 13.97 -13.97
CA GLU A 209 -18.65 15.26 -13.29
C GLU A 209 -19.30 15.30 -11.88
N PRO A 210 -20.56 14.85 -11.70
CA PRO A 210 -21.17 14.81 -10.36
C PRO A 210 -20.43 13.84 -9.42
N PHE A 211 -19.99 12.68 -9.95
CA PHE A 211 -19.22 11.71 -9.19
C PHE A 211 -17.84 12.26 -8.76
N LEU A 212 -17.14 12.95 -9.67
CA LEU A 212 -15.86 13.59 -9.42
C LEU A 212 -16.01 14.75 -8.43
N GLN A 213 -17.12 15.48 -8.47
CA GLN A 213 -17.41 16.51 -7.47
C GLN A 213 -17.54 15.90 -6.08
N VAL A 214 -18.25 14.77 -5.94
CA VAL A 214 -18.28 14.01 -4.68
C VAL A 214 -16.86 13.64 -4.23
N LEU A 215 -16.02 13.14 -5.14
CA LEU A 215 -14.64 12.80 -4.77
C LEU A 215 -13.85 14.01 -4.27
N ARG A 216 -14.03 15.18 -4.90
CA ARG A 216 -13.42 16.44 -4.46
C ARG A 216 -13.95 16.90 -3.11
N ASP A 217 -15.26 16.81 -2.88
CA ASP A 217 -15.91 17.23 -1.63
C ASP A 217 -15.41 16.43 -0.42
N PHE A 218 -15.04 15.17 -0.63
CA PHE A 218 -14.45 14.28 0.38
C PHE A 218 -12.90 14.23 0.34
N GLU A 219 -12.26 15.08 -0.46
CA GLU A 219 -10.80 15.22 -0.63
C GLU A 219 -10.11 13.92 -1.05
N ILE A 220 -10.75 13.13 -1.90
CA ILE A 220 -10.23 11.85 -2.39
C ILE A 220 -9.21 12.12 -3.50
N GLN A 221 -7.96 11.69 -3.28
CA GLN A 221 -6.81 12.03 -4.13
C GLN A 221 -6.58 11.01 -5.26
N GLU A 222 -5.74 11.36 -6.24
CA GLU A 222 -5.42 10.52 -7.41
C GLU A 222 -5.09 9.03 -7.13
N PRO A 223 -4.37 8.65 -6.05
CA PRO A 223 -4.08 7.23 -5.78
C PRO A 223 -5.34 6.38 -5.63
N ALA A 224 -6.46 6.97 -5.22
CA ALA A 224 -7.74 6.30 -5.14
C ALA A 224 -8.33 6.05 -6.54
N MET A 225 -8.28 7.05 -7.43
CA MET A 225 -8.75 6.92 -8.82
C MET A 225 -7.97 5.84 -9.58
N ARG A 226 -6.64 5.76 -9.38
CA ARG A 226 -5.82 4.67 -9.92
C ARG A 226 -6.31 3.29 -9.49
N ARG A 227 -6.67 3.12 -8.21
CA ARG A 227 -7.22 1.85 -7.69
C ARG A 227 -8.58 1.53 -8.29
N LEU A 228 -9.46 2.53 -8.38
CA LEU A 228 -10.79 2.39 -8.99
C LEU A 228 -10.70 1.90 -10.43
N ILE A 229 -9.88 2.55 -11.27
CA ILE A 229 -9.75 2.16 -12.68
C ILE A 229 -9.18 0.74 -12.82
N LYS A 230 -8.14 0.43 -12.03
CA LYS A 230 -7.43 -0.84 -12.13
C LYS A 230 -8.30 -2.04 -11.75
N HIS A 231 -9.13 -1.90 -10.70
CA HIS A 231 -9.88 -3.01 -10.11
C HIS A 231 -11.39 -2.94 -10.34
N PHE A 232 -11.93 -1.76 -10.60
CA PHE A 232 -13.37 -1.48 -10.67
C PHE A 232 -13.78 -0.68 -11.93
N GLY A 233 -12.94 -0.67 -12.97
CA GLY A 233 -13.24 0.07 -14.21
C GLY A 233 -14.55 -0.32 -14.89
N PHE A 234 -14.99 -1.57 -14.74
CA PHE A 234 -16.33 -2.01 -15.20
C PHE A 234 -17.46 -1.24 -14.50
N LEU A 235 -17.37 -1.00 -13.18
CA LEU A 235 -18.39 -0.24 -12.45
C LEU A 235 -18.35 1.25 -12.82
N LEU A 236 -17.18 1.78 -13.20
CA LEU A 236 -17.06 3.14 -13.71
C LEU A 236 -17.79 3.35 -15.05
N LEU A 237 -17.87 2.31 -15.89
CA LEU A 237 -18.68 2.33 -17.11
C LEU A 237 -20.19 2.39 -16.80
N GLU A 238 -20.61 1.74 -15.72
CA GLU A 238 -21.99 1.62 -15.29
C GLU A 238 -22.41 2.75 -14.32
N LEU A 239 -21.57 3.76 -14.10
CA LEU A 239 -21.84 4.91 -13.22
C LEU A 239 -23.25 5.54 -13.38
N PRO A 240 -23.80 5.70 -14.60
CA PRO A 240 -25.16 6.24 -14.77
C PRO A 240 -26.25 5.43 -14.05
N LYS A 241 -26.00 4.14 -13.79
CA LYS A 241 -26.93 3.23 -13.12
C LYS A 241 -26.66 3.11 -11.62
N ILE A 242 -25.57 3.71 -11.12
CA ILE A 242 -25.13 3.59 -9.73
C ILE A 242 -25.66 4.78 -8.93
N ASP A 243 -26.46 4.48 -7.90
CA ASP A 243 -26.96 5.47 -6.97
C ASP A 243 -26.01 5.64 -5.76
N TYR A 244 -24.92 6.36 -6.00
CA TYR A 244 -23.95 6.70 -4.96
C TYR A 244 -24.41 7.83 -4.04
N ILE A 245 -25.46 8.58 -4.40
CA ILE A 245 -26.06 9.61 -3.54
C ILE A 245 -26.81 8.96 -2.39
N THR A 246 -27.68 7.99 -2.67
CA THR A 246 -28.36 7.22 -1.60
C THR A 246 -27.35 6.48 -0.71
N THR A 247 -26.21 6.10 -1.26
CA THR A 247 -25.10 5.52 -0.47
C THR A 247 -24.53 6.54 0.52
N LEU A 248 -24.28 7.78 0.09
CA LEU A 248 -23.82 8.86 0.96
C LEU A 248 -24.87 9.24 2.00
N ASP A 249 -26.14 9.34 1.60
CA ASP A 249 -27.24 9.64 2.51
C ASP A 249 -27.38 8.58 3.60
N TYR A 250 -27.23 7.29 3.24
CA TYR A 250 -27.24 6.22 4.22
C TYR A 250 -26.07 6.31 5.22
N LEU A 251 -24.87 6.67 4.74
CA LEU A 251 -23.71 6.87 5.61
C LEU A 251 -23.92 8.07 6.55
N GLN A 252 -24.49 9.17 6.04
CA GLN A 252 -24.68 10.40 6.80
C GLN A 252 -25.87 10.30 7.77
N LEU A 253 -27.04 9.89 7.29
CA LEU A 253 -28.31 9.96 8.02
C LEU A 253 -28.59 8.67 8.81
N ASP A 254 -28.48 7.49 8.20
CA ASP A 254 -28.84 6.23 8.87
C ASP A 254 -27.76 5.71 9.83
N LEU A 255 -26.49 5.96 9.50
CA LEU A 255 -25.34 5.60 10.35
C LEU A 255 -24.86 6.78 11.22
N ASN A 256 -25.39 7.98 11.01
CA ASN A 256 -25.07 9.20 11.75
C ASN A 256 -23.56 9.51 11.73
N LEU A 257 -22.96 9.54 10.53
CA LEU A 257 -21.54 9.81 10.35
C LEU A 257 -21.25 11.23 9.90
N GLU A 258 -20.24 11.80 10.52
CA GLU A 258 -19.75 13.11 10.14
C GLU A 258 -18.87 13.02 8.89
N LYS A 259 -18.80 14.13 8.16
CA LYS A 259 -17.98 14.26 6.93
C LYS A 259 -16.53 13.77 7.09
N PRO A 260 -15.79 14.04 8.19
CA PRO A 260 -14.43 13.54 8.37
C PRO A 260 -14.35 12.01 8.45
N GLU A 261 -15.35 11.36 9.06
CA GLU A 261 -15.38 9.91 9.16
C GLU A 261 -15.61 9.27 7.80
N ILE A 262 -16.57 9.79 7.03
CA ILE A 262 -16.88 9.36 5.66
C ILE A 262 -15.66 9.57 4.76
N SER A 263 -15.01 10.74 4.82
CA SER A 263 -13.78 11.03 4.06
C SER A 263 -12.70 9.97 4.34
N ARG A 264 -12.49 9.58 5.60
CA ARG A 264 -11.53 8.54 5.96
C ARG A 264 -11.88 7.17 5.36
N ILE A 265 -13.17 6.82 5.28
CA ILE A 265 -13.63 5.59 4.61
C ILE A 265 -13.25 5.64 3.13
N LEU A 266 -13.67 6.70 2.45
CA LEU A 266 -13.56 6.79 0.98
C LEU A 266 -12.11 6.98 0.52
N LYS A 267 -11.25 7.65 1.30
CA LYS A 267 -9.80 7.74 1.04
C LYS A 267 -9.14 6.35 1.08
N SER A 268 -9.58 5.50 2.01
CA SER A 268 -9.08 4.13 2.16
C SER A 268 -9.68 3.22 1.09
N HIS A 269 -10.97 3.38 0.82
CA HIS A 269 -11.81 2.46 0.05
C HIS A 269 -12.80 3.21 -0.85
N PRO A 270 -12.30 3.82 -1.93
CA PRO A 270 -13.11 4.60 -2.85
C PRO A 270 -14.16 3.75 -3.57
N GLU A 271 -13.91 2.44 -3.70
CA GLU A 271 -14.84 1.48 -4.30
C GLU A 271 -16.20 1.45 -3.60
N ALA A 272 -16.26 1.92 -2.35
CA ALA A 272 -17.51 2.03 -1.61
C ALA A 272 -18.59 2.82 -2.38
N LEU A 273 -18.24 3.90 -3.08
CA LEU A 273 -19.23 4.68 -3.84
C LEU A 273 -19.76 3.91 -5.06
N LEU A 274 -19.05 2.89 -5.53
CA LEU A 274 -19.45 2.12 -6.71
C LEU A 274 -20.30 0.89 -6.37
N LEU A 275 -20.39 0.54 -5.08
CA LEU A 275 -21.22 -0.56 -4.61
C LEU A 275 -22.62 -0.03 -4.30
N ASP A 276 -23.66 -0.81 -4.59
CA ASP A 276 -25.02 -0.50 -4.13
C ASP A 276 -25.08 -0.73 -2.60
N PHE A 277 -24.71 0.30 -1.82
CA PHE A 277 -24.71 0.20 -0.35
C PHE A 277 -26.11 -0.08 0.17
N ASN A 278 -27.15 0.50 -0.42
CA ASN A 278 -28.50 0.35 0.05
C ASN A 278 -28.94 -1.13 0.05
N LYS A 279 -28.77 -1.83 -1.08
CA LYS A 279 -29.12 -3.26 -1.16
C LYS A 279 -28.13 -4.15 -0.41
N THR A 280 -26.83 -3.86 -0.52
CA THR A 280 -25.81 -4.77 0.00
C THR A 280 -25.55 -4.60 1.50
N MET A 281 -25.68 -3.39 2.06
CA MET A 281 -25.27 -3.06 3.42
C MET A 281 -26.40 -3.06 4.43
N LYS A 282 -27.63 -2.76 4.04
CA LYS A 282 -28.77 -2.74 4.98
C LYS A 282 -28.88 -4.06 5.76
N SER A 283 -28.69 -5.18 5.08
CA SER A 283 -28.67 -6.51 5.71
C SER A 283 -27.51 -6.67 6.71
N LYS A 284 -26.30 -6.17 6.40
CA LYS A 284 -25.13 -6.21 7.29
C LYS A 284 -25.28 -5.26 8.48
N VAL A 285 -25.81 -4.07 8.27
CA VAL A 285 -26.09 -3.12 9.35
C VAL A 285 -27.15 -3.69 10.28
N LYS A 286 -28.25 -4.23 9.75
CA LYS A 286 -29.29 -4.91 10.55
C LYS A 286 -28.70 -6.08 11.34
N PHE A 287 -27.84 -6.88 10.71
CA PHE A 287 -27.12 -7.97 11.35
C PHE A 287 -26.15 -7.50 12.45
N LEU A 288 -25.36 -6.46 12.23
CA LEU A 288 -24.47 -5.91 13.26
C LEU A 288 -25.26 -5.26 14.42
N ARG A 289 -26.40 -4.61 14.11
CA ARG A 289 -27.32 -4.08 15.13
C ARG A 289 -27.97 -5.19 15.95
N SER A 290 -28.34 -6.33 15.34
CA SER A 290 -28.87 -7.48 16.10
C SER A 290 -27.84 -8.04 17.09
N HIS A 291 -26.55 -7.90 16.78
CA HIS A 291 -25.42 -8.22 17.65
C HIS A 291 -25.01 -7.08 18.60
N LYS A 292 -25.88 -6.07 18.78
CA LYS A 292 -25.70 -4.94 19.71
C LYS A 292 -24.47 -4.07 19.39
N VAL A 293 -24.03 -4.02 18.14
CA VAL A 293 -23.00 -3.07 17.70
C VAL A 293 -23.66 -1.71 17.48
N HIS A 294 -23.11 -0.65 18.09
CA HIS A 294 -23.65 0.70 18.01
C HIS A 294 -23.47 1.30 16.61
N PRO A 295 -24.39 2.16 16.09
CA PRO A 295 -24.24 2.79 14.77
C PRO A 295 -22.86 3.40 14.49
N ALA A 296 -22.31 4.19 15.42
CA ALA A 296 -20.96 4.73 15.31
C ALA A 296 -19.87 3.64 15.19
N ASP A 297 -20.00 2.52 15.89
CA ASP A 297 -19.08 1.39 15.79
C ASP A 297 -19.19 0.66 14.46
N ILE A 298 -20.42 0.48 13.97
CA ILE A 298 -20.71 -0.12 12.66
C ILE A 298 -19.99 0.68 11.56
N ALA A 299 -20.07 2.00 11.61
CA ALA A 299 -19.35 2.82 10.68
C ALA A 299 -17.83 2.72 10.80
N ARG A 300 -17.28 2.68 12.01
CA ARG A 300 -15.84 2.43 12.20
C ARG A 300 -15.41 1.08 11.64
N ILE A 301 -16.28 0.07 11.72
CA ILE A 301 -16.06 -1.25 11.12
C ILE A 301 -15.95 -1.13 9.60
N PHE A 302 -16.95 -0.53 8.94
CA PHE A 302 -16.91 -0.33 7.48
C PHE A 302 -15.74 0.55 7.03
N ALA A 303 -15.41 1.58 7.82
CA ALA A 303 -14.27 2.45 7.55
C ALA A 303 -12.93 1.74 7.55
N ARG A 304 -12.80 0.67 8.36
CA ARG A 304 -11.56 -0.08 8.55
C ARG A 304 -11.53 -1.40 7.78
N CYS A 305 -12.68 -1.88 7.31
CA CYS A 305 -12.82 -3.12 6.57
C CYS A 305 -14.07 -3.11 5.68
N PRO A 306 -14.12 -2.34 4.60
CA PRO A 306 -15.28 -2.32 3.71
C PRO A 306 -15.37 -3.53 2.80
N SER A 307 -14.33 -4.38 2.72
CA SER A 307 -14.48 -5.71 2.12
C SER A 307 -15.56 -6.56 2.80
N ILE A 308 -15.98 -6.22 4.03
CA ILE A 308 -17.11 -6.84 4.72
C ILE A 308 -18.42 -6.80 3.90
N VAL A 309 -18.60 -5.81 3.01
CA VAL A 309 -19.80 -5.66 2.16
C VAL A 309 -19.99 -6.89 1.27
N GLY A 310 -18.88 -7.47 0.80
CA GLY A 310 -18.86 -8.61 -0.11
C GLY A 310 -19.18 -9.96 0.53
N TYR A 311 -19.29 -10.04 1.87
CA TYR A 311 -19.63 -11.29 2.55
C TYR A 311 -21.14 -11.44 2.73
N SER A 312 -21.65 -12.68 2.67
CA SER A 312 -23.04 -12.97 3.03
C SER A 312 -23.27 -12.83 4.53
N VAL A 313 -24.51 -12.53 4.94
CA VAL A 313 -24.88 -12.46 6.36
C VAL A 313 -24.62 -13.80 7.06
N ASP A 314 -24.89 -14.92 6.37
CA ASP A 314 -24.63 -16.27 6.90
C ASP A 314 -23.14 -16.49 7.18
N SER A 315 -22.26 -16.06 6.27
CA SER A 315 -20.80 -16.15 6.47
C SER A 315 -20.31 -15.26 7.63
N LEU A 316 -20.95 -14.11 7.86
CA LEU A 316 -20.64 -13.26 9.02
C LEU A 316 -21.16 -13.89 10.31
N SER A 317 -22.35 -14.50 10.26
CA SER A 317 -22.97 -15.22 11.38
C SER A 317 -22.15 -16.42 11.82
N GLU A 318 -21.64 -17.22 10.88
CA GLU A 318 -20.75 -18.34 11.14
C GLU A 318 -19.50 -17.90 11.92
N LYS A 319 -18.87 -16.79 11.50
CA LYS A 319 -17.65 -16.26 12.14
C LYS A 319 -17.93 -15.72 13.55
N ILE A 320 -19.04 -15.01 13.73
CA ILE A 320 -19.44 -14.53 15.06
C ILE A 320 -19.81 -15.70 15.98
N GLY A 321 -20.56 -16.68 15.47
CA GLY A 321 -20.93 -17.89 16.20
C GLY A 321 -19.71 -18.69 16.64
N TYR A 322 -18.71 -18.81 15.76
CA TYR A 322 -17.43 -19.43 16.13
C TYR A 322 -16.72 -18.68 17.27
N LEU A 323 -16.63 -17.34 17.19
CA LEU A 323 -16.04 -16.54 18.27
C LEU A 323 -16.79 -16.73 19.60
N GLN A 324 -18.13 -16.76 19.56
CA GLN A 324 -18.95 -17.03 20.75
C GLN A 324 -18.72 -18.43 21.30
N GLY A 325 -18.55 -19.43 20.43
CA GLY A 325 -18.21 -20.81 20.79
C GLY A 325 -16.86 -20.94 21.52
N LEU A 326 -15.95 -19.99 21.37
CA LEU A 326 -14.69 -19.92 22.13
C LEU A 326 -14.85 -19.32 23.55
N GLY A 327 -16.08 -19.08 24.00
CA GLY A 327 -16.40 -18.48 25.30
C GLY A 327 -16.43 -16.94 25.28
N LEU A 328 -16.38 -16.31 24.11
CA LEU A 328 -16.46 -14.85 23.99
C LEU A 328 -17.90 -14.36 24.14
N ARG A 329 -18.14 -13.61 25.21
CA ARG A 329 -19.44 -12.96 25.44
C ARG A 329 -19.75 -11.90 24.36
N PRO A 330 -21.02 -11.53 24.12
CA PRO A 330 -21.38 -10.61 23.02
C PRO A 330 -20.63 -9.26 23.04
N TRP A 331 -20.36 -8.69 24.22
CA TRP A 331 -19.58 -7.45 24.30
C TRP A 331 -18.10 -7.63 23.95
N ASN A 332 -17.51 -8.81 24.22
CA ASN A 332 -16.15 -9.15 23.79
C ASN A 332 -16.08 -9.20 22.27
N VAL A 333 -17.07 -9.83 21.63
CA VAL A 333 -17.18 -9.87 20.17
C VAL A 333 -17.27 -8.45 19.61
N ARG A 334 -18.17 -7.61 20.14
CA ARG A 334 -18.27 -6.18 19.74
C ARG A 334 -16.92 -5.48 19.85
N GLN A 335 -16.20 -5.66 20.96
CA GLN A 335 -14.87 -5.06 21.14
C GLN A 335 -13.88 -5.52 20.06
N ILE A 336 -13.86 -6.81 19.69
CA ILE A 336 -12.93 -7.27 18.65
C ILE A 336 -13.33 -6.74 17.27
N LEU A 337 -14.62 -6.71 16.95
CA LEU A 337 -15.11 -6.22 15.66
C LEU A 337 -14.72 -4.76 15.46
N VAL A 338 -14.87 -3.94 16.51
CA VAL A 338 -14.45 -2.55 16.52
C VAL A 338 -12.94 -2.39 16.39
N ALA A 339 -12.17 -3.15 17.16
CA ALA A 339 -10.71 -2.99 17.23
C ALA A 339 -10.00 -3.55 15.98
N PHE A 340 -10.53 -4.64 15.42
CA PHE A 340 -9.96 -5.39 14.30
C PHE A 340 -11.05 -6.04 13.43
N PRO A 341 -11.79 -5.25 12.63
CA PRO A 341 -12.90 -5.80 11.85
C PRO A 341 -12.47 -6.75 10.73
N ALA A 342 -11.19 -6.69 10.32
CA ALA A 342 -10.59 -7.63 9.37
C ALA A 342 -10.64 -9.10 9.84
N ILE A 343 -10.92 -9.37 11.12
CA ILE A 343 -11.20 -10.73 11.61
C ILE A 343 -12.33 -11.40 10.80
N LEU A 344 -13.33 -10.64 10.34
CA LEU A 344 -14.46 -11.15 9.57
C LEU A 344 -14.09 -11.56 8.14
N ALA A 345 -12.89 -11.17 7.67
CA ALA A 345 -12.36 -11.62 6.40
C ALA A 345 -11.59 -12.95 6.51
N HIS A 346 -11.33 -13.46 7.71
CA HIS A 346 -10.67 -14.73 7.91
C HIS A 346 -11.65 -15.91 7.85
N SER A 347 -11.24 -17.01 7.21
CA SER A 347 -11.99 -18.26 7.17
C SER A 347 -11.99 -18.95 8.53
N VAL A 348 -13.16 -19.42 8.98
CA VAL A 348 -13.28 -20.20 10.23
C VAL A 348 -12.44 -21.48 10.13
N GLU A 349 -12.66 -22.28 9.09
CA GLU A 349 -12.01 -23.59 8.90
C GLU A 349 -10.51 -23.48 8.60
N ASN A 350 -10.11 -22.62 7.67
CA ASN A 350 -8.72 -22.61 7.19
C ASN A 350 -7.79 -21.69 7.99
N LYS A 351 -8.37 -20.77 8.78
CA LYS A 351 -7.60 -19.78 9.53
C LYS A 351 -7.87 -19.83 11.02
N MET A 352 -9.10 -19.60 11.45
CA MET A 352 -9.40 -19.43 12.88
C MET A 352 -9.23 -20.73 13.67
N LYS A 353 -9.80 -21.85 13.21
CA LYS A 353 -9.70 -23.15 13.88
C LYS A 353 -8.25 -23.64 14.00
N PRO A 354 -7.42 -23.67 12.94
CA PRO A 354 -6.02 -24.06 13.08
C PRO A 354 -5.25 -23.15 14.04
N THR A 355 -5.50 -21.83 14.01
CA THR A 355 -4.88 -20.90 14.96
C THR A 355 -5.27 -21.21 16.40
N VAL A 356 -6.55 -21.49 16.67
CA VAL A 356 -7.02 -21.88 18.00
C VAL A 356 -6.39 -23.21 18.42
N ALA A 357 -6.39 -24.23 17.57
CA ALA A 357 -5.80 -25.53 17.87
C ALA A 357 -4.31 -25.44 18.25
N PHE A 358 -3.54 -24.56 17.59
CA PHE A 358 -2.15 -24.30 17.97
C PHE A 358 -2.02 -23.62 19.34
N LEU A 359 -2.92 -22.70 19.68
CA LEU A 359 -2.92 -22.03 20.98
C LEU A 359 -3.31 -23.00 22.10
N GLU A 360 -4.32 -23.84 21.85
CA GLU A 360 -4.78 -24.88 22.79
C GLU A 360 -3.70 -25.95 23.01
N GLY A 361 -3.02 -26.40 21.94
CA GLY A 361 -1.87 -27.30 22.03
C GLY A 361 -0.67 -26.70 22.79
N ALA A 362 -0.60 -25.36 22.89
CA ALA A 362 0.37 -24.66 23.74
C ALA A 362 -0.14 -24.42 25.18
N GLY A 363 -1.30 -24.97 25.55
CA GLY A 363 -1.91 -24.83 26.88
C GLY A 363 -2.70 -23.53 27.07
N ILE A 364 -2.91 -22.73 26.03
CA ILE A 364 -3.72 -21.50 26.07
C ILE A 364 -5.17 -21.86 25.72
N THR A 365 -5.94 -22.27 26.73
CA THR A 365 -7.33 -22.73 26.61
C THR A 365 -8.30 -21.87 27.44
N GLY A 366 -9.60 -22.03 27.23
CA GLY A 366 -10.65 -21.43 28.06
C GLY A 366 -10.56 -19.90 28.20
N GLU A 367 -10.57 -19.40 29.44
CA GLU A 367 -10.53 -17.96 29.73
C GLU A 367 -9.24 -17.30 29.21
N LYS A 368 -8.10 -18.00 29.26
CA LYS A 368 -6.81 -17.48 28.78
C LYS A 368 -6.87 -17.21 27.27
N LEU A 369 -7.45 -18.13 26.52
CA LEU A 369 -7.68 -17.99 25.08
C LEU A 369 -8.63 -16.82 24.78
N SER A 370 -9.77 -16.78 25.47
CA SER A 370 -10.75 -15.68 25.34
C SER A 370 -10.10 -14.30 25.59
N LYS A 371 -9.32 -14.17 26.68
CA LYS A 371 -8.61 -12.92 27.02
C LYS A 371 -7.60 -12.53 25.96
N LEU A 372 -6.84 -13.49 25.44
CA LEU A 372 -5.88 -13.27 24.35
C LEU A 372 -6.57 -12.75 23.09
N ILE A 373 -7.67 -13.38 22.67
CA ILE A 373 -8.40 -12.99 21.46
C ILE A 373 -8.99 -11.58 21.60
N VAL A 374 -9.56 -11.22 22.75
CA VAL A 374 -10.09 -9.87 23.00
C VAL A 374 -9.00 -8.81 22.94
N LYS A 375 -7.87 -9.05 23.63
CA LYS A 375 -6.76 -8.08 23.69
C LYS A 375 -5.98 -8.01 22.38
N ARG A 376 -5.90 -9.12 21.63
CA ARG A 376 -5.12 -9.22 20.40
C ARG A 376 -5.83 -10.04 19.31
N PRO A 377 -6.93 -9.52 18.74
CA PRO A 377 -7.65 -10.22 17.67
C PRO A 377 -6.81 -10.40 16.39
N ALA A 378 -5.80 -9.54 16.19
CA ALA A 378 -4.82 -9.66 15.11
C ALA A 378 -3.94 -10.92 15.18
N ILE A 379 -4.03 -11.75 16.24
CA ILE A 379 -3.40 -13.08 16.28
C ILE A 379 -3.85 -13.95 15.09
N PHE A 380 -5.11 -13.81 14.65
CA PHE A 380 -5.65 -14.52 13.50
C PHE A 380 -5.09 -14.05 12.15
N ALA A 381 -4.44 -12.88 12.10
CA ALA A 381 -3.77 -12.41 10.89
C ALA A 381 -2.35 -13.00 10.74
N ILE A 382 -1.79 -13.58 11.81
CA ILE A 382 -0.46 -14.21 11.77
C ILE A 382 -0.57 -15.50 10.94
N ASP A 383 0.43 -15.76 10.11
CA ASP A 383 0.54 -17.04 9.41
C ASP A 383 0.53 -18.21 10.40
N ASN A 384 -0.41 -19.14 10.20
CA ASN A 384 -0.68 -20.25 11.10
C ASN A 384 0.19 -21.47 10.79
N LYS A 385 0.84 -21.52 9.62
CA LYS A 385 1.67 -22.67 9.20
C LYS A 385 3.09 -22.60 9.76
N GLU A 386 3.70 -21.42 9.74
CA GLU A 386 5.10 -21.25 10.14
C GLU A 386 5.27 -20.20 11.24
N LYS A 387 4.70 -19.01 11.07
CA LYS A 387 5.04 -17.87 11.93
C LYS A 387 4.51 -18.05 13.35
N LEU A 388 3.23 -18.45 13.50
CA LEU A 388 2.62 -18.65 14.81
C LEU A 388 3.24 -19.85 15.57
N PRO A 389 3.42 -21.05 14.96
CA PRO A 389 4.08 -22.16 15.65
C PRO A 389 5.51 -21.83 16.08
N ARG A 390 6.31 -21.18 15.22
CA ARG A 390 7.66 -20.72 15.59
C ARG A 390 7.62 -19.71 16.72
N LEU A 391 6.64 -18.81 16.73
CA LEU A 391 6.46 -17.84 17.80
C LEU A 391 6.19 -18.55 19.12
N LEU A 392 5.17 -19.41 19.20
CA LEU A 392 4.81 -20.13 20.43
C LEU A 392 5.98 -20.96 20.95
N LYS A 393 6.68 -21.70 20.08
CA LYS A 393 7.89 -22.45 20.46
C LYS A 393 8.98 -21.57 21.08
N ASN A 394 9.14 -20.33 20.61
CA ASN A 394 10.15 -19.40 21.14
C ASN A 394 9.80 -18.81 22.50
N ILE A 395 8.56 -18.89 22.96
CA ILE A 395 8.10 -18.35 24.24
C ILE A 395 7.49 -19.42 25.15
N ALA A 396 7.54 -20.69 24.76
CA ALA A 396 6.95 -21.82 25.49
C ALA A 396 7.47 -21.96 26.92
N TYR A 397 8.74 -21.60 27.17
CA TYR A 397 9.33 -21.62 28.52
C TYR A 397 8.71 -20.63 29.51
N LEU A 398 7.89 -19.68 29.04
CA LEU A 398 7.14 -18.77 29.92
C LEU A 398 5.86 -19.43 30.48
N GLY A 399 5.50 -20.62 30.00
CA GLY A 399 4.22 -21.25 30.29
C GLY A 399 3.02 -20.52 29.68
N PRO A 400 1.80 -21.07 29.78
CA PRO A 400 0.62 -20.51 29.11
C PRO A 400 0.31 -19.07 29.48
N ASP A 401 0.38 -18.71 30.77
CA ASP A 401 0.08 -17.35 31.23
C ASP A 401 1.11 -16.33 30.74
N GLY A 402 2.38 -16.70 30.78
CA GLY A 402 3.46 -15.88 30.24
C GLY A 402 3.37 -15.69 28.74
N MET A 403 2.97 -16.73 27.99
CA MET A 403 2.71 -16.62 26.56
C MET A 403 1.58 -15.65 26.25
N VAL A 404 0.45 -15.72 26.97
CA VAL A 404 -0.67 -14.79 26.79
C VAL A 404 -0.23 -13.35 27.02
N LEU A 405 0.54 -13.09 28.09
CA LEU A 405 1.09 -11.76 28.36
C LEU A 405 2.01 -11.30 27.23
N ALA A 406 2.97 -12.13 26.82
CA ALA A 406 3.90 -11.80 25.75
C ALA A 406 3.18 -11.45 24.42
N LEU A 407 2.18 -12.26 24.05
CA LEU A 407 1.39 -12.07 22.82
C LEU A 407 0.50 -10.83 22.87
N CYS A 408 -0.08 -10.49 24.02
CA CYS A 408 -0.90 -9.28 24.15
C CYS A 408 -0.08 -7.99 23.99
N TRP A 409 1.15 -7.97 24.51
CA TRP A 409 1.91 -6.72 24.70
C TRP A 409 3.08 -6.52 23.74
N GLY A 410 3.67 -7.58 23.18
CA GLY A 410 4.95 -7.50 22.48
C GLY A 410 4.90 -7.49 20.94
N VAL A 411 3.72 -7.47 20.31
CA VAL A 411 3.57 -7.70 18.85
C VAL A 411 3.60 -6.40 18.01
N ALA A 412 3.74 -5.23 18.62
CA ALA A 412 3.77 -3.97 17.86
C ALA A 412 5.04 -3.79 17.00
N GLU A 413 6.19 -4.32 17.43
CA GLU A 413 7.53 -4.03 16.85
C GLU A 413 8.20 -5.26 16.19
N GLY A 414 7.47 -6.38 16.06
CA GLY A 414 7.98 -7.61 15.44
C GLY A 414 8.54 -8.65 16.43
N ILE A 415 8.03 -9.88 16.29
CA ILE A 415 8.30 -11.07 17.11
C ILE A 415 9.79 -11.38 17.29
N ARG A 416 10.62 -11.09 16.28
CA ARG A 416 12.07 -11.34 16.30
C ARG A 416 12.78 -10.58 17.42
N HIS A 417 12.37 -9.34 17.68
CA HIS A 417 13.01 -8.50 18.68
C HIS A 417 12.63 -8.93 20.11
N MET A 418 11.43 -9.48 20.30
CA MET A 418 11.01 -10.02 21.60
C MET A 418 11.89 -11.19 22.04
N LYS A 419 12.17 -12.12 21.11
CA LYS A 419 12.99 -13.30 21.39
C LYS A 419 14.38 -12.94 21.89
N SER A 420 15.05 -11.99 21.25
CA SER A 420 16.41 -11.62 21.64
C SER A 420 16.47 -10.95 23.01
N ARG A 421 15.46 -10.14 23.36
CA ARG A 421 15.32 -9.51 24.69
C ARG A 421 15.13 -10.54 25.79
N LEU A 422 14.20 -11.47 25.60
CA LEU A 422 13.91 -12.48 26.61
C LEU A 422 15.09 -13.43 26.80
N LYS A 423 15.77 -13.83 25.71
CA LYS A 423 17.01 -14.61 25.79
C LYS A 423 18.12 -13.89 26.54
N TYR A 424 18.27 -12.58 26.34
CA TYR A 424 19.23 -11.80 27.11
C TYR A 424 18.89 -11.81 28.60
N LEU A 425 17.63 -11.60 28.97
CA LEU A 425 17.21 -11.71 30.37
C LEU A 425 17.46 -13.11 30.95
N GLN A 426 17.21 -14.18 30.20
CA GLN A 426 17.57 -15.54 30.63
C GLN A 426 19.08 -15.70 30.86
N SER A 427 19.92 -15.08 30.02
CA SER A 427 21.39 -15.11 30.21
C SER A 427 21.86 -14.38 31.48
N LEU A 428 21.02 -13.52 32.07
CA LEU A 428 21.26 -12.88 33.36
C LEU A 428 20.78 -13.73 34.55
N GLY A 429 20.26 -14.94 34.30
CA GLY A 429 19.80 -15.86 35.34
C GLY A 429 18.32 -15.78 35.69
N PHE A 430 17.49 -15.06 34.91
CA PHE A 430 16.03 -15.04 35.15
C PHE A 430 15.36 -16.31 34.61
N SER A 431 14.60 -16.98 35.47
CA SER A 431 13.77 -18.12 35.09
C SER A 431 12.57 -17.70 34.23
N GLY A 432 11.87 -18.65 33.62
CA GLY A 432 10.61 -18.37 32.92
C GLY A 432 9.58 -17.67 33.82
N GLU A 433 9.45 -18.11 35.08
CA GLU A 433 8.54 -17.51 36.06
C GLU A 433 8.93 -16.07 36.43
N ASP A 434 10.22 -15.80 36.54
CA ASP A 434 10.74 -14.46 36.82
C ASP A 434 10.38 -13.49 35.69
N LEU A 435 10.53 -13.95 34.43
CA LEU A 435 10.13 -13.18 33.27
C LEU A 435 8.63 -12.92 33.24
N VAL A 436 7.80 -13.91 33.62
CA VAL A 436 6.36 -13.71 33.75
C VAL A 436 6.03 -12.65 34.80
N LYS A 437 6.67 -12.68 35.97
CA LYS A 437 6.50 -11.66 37.01
C LYS A 437 6.92 -10.28 36.52
N MET A 438 8.05 -10.17 35.82
CA MET A 438 8.53 -8.91 35.24
C MET A 438 7.58 -8.34 34.19
N ILE A 439 7.13 -9.17 33.23
CA ILE A 439 6.20 -8.76 32.17
C ILE A 439 4.84 -8.38 32.75
N SER A 440 4.36 -9.11 33.76
CA SER A 440 3.10 -8.81 34.45
C SER A 440 3.13 -7.44 35.14
N ARG A 441 4.28 -7.08 35.72
CA ARG A 441 4.48 -5.77 36.37
C ARG A 441 4.63 -4.64 35.36
N ASP A 442 5.43 -4.83 34.32
CA ASP A 442 5.60 -3.82 33.28
C ASP A 442 5.81 -4.44 31.89
N PRO A 443 4.74 -4.57 31.09
CA PRO A 443 4.83 -5.16 29.75
C PRO A 443 5.67 -4.35 28.76
N ARG A 444 6.02 -3.09 29.07
CA ARG A 444 6.84 -2.24 28.20
C ARG A 444 8.27 -2.75 28.03
N ILE A 445 8.73 -3.65 28.91
CA ILE A 445 10.00 -4.38 28.74
C ILE A 445 10.06 -5.13 27.41
N LEU A 446 8.91 -5.51 26.84
CA LEU A 446 8.84 -6.17 25.54
C LEU A 446 9.03 -5.21 24.36
N LYS A 447 9.08 -3.88 24.60
CA LYS A 447 9.19 -2.84 23.56
C LYS A 447 10.57 -2.19 23.45
N ILE A 448 11.39 -2.16 24.50
CA ILE A 448 12.75 -1.58 24.47
C ILE A 448 13.66 -2.30 23.47
N SER A 449 14.59 -1.64 22.78
CA SER A 449 15.58 -2.35 21.94
C SER A 449 16.45 -3.31 22.78
N LYS A 450 17.00 -4.35 22.15
CA LYS A 450 17.95 -5.26 22.82
C LYS A 450 19.14 -4.45 23.37
N ASP A 451 19.75 -3.62 22.53
CA ASP A 451 20.93 -2.83 22.90
C ASP A 451 20.63 -1.83 24.02
N GLY A 452 19.43 -1.24 24.00
CA GLY A 452 18.95 -0.36 25.07
C GLY A 452 18.74 -1.10 26.38
N LEU A 453 18.28 -2.36 26.32
CA LEU A 453 18.14 -3.22 27.49
C LEU A 453 19.51 -3.59 28.06
N GLU A 454 20.45 -4.04 27.22
CA GLU A 454 21.81 -4.41 27.62
C GLU A 454 22.56 -3.24 28.24
N THR A 455 22.49 -2.06 27.62
CA THR A 455 23.14 -0.83 28.13
C THR A 455 22.67 -0.48 29.53
N LYS A 456 21.35 -0.58 29.76
CA LYS A 456 20.74 -0.27 31.07
C LYS A 456 21.13 -1.28 32.13
N VAL A 457 21.02 -2.58 31.81
CA VAL A 457 21.38 -3.64 32.75
C VAL A 457 22.86 -3.53 33.10
N LYS A 458 23.75 -3.37 32.12
CA LYS A 458 25.19 -3.22 32.33
C LYS A 458 25.51 -2.06 33.28
N TYR A 459 24.87 -0.91 33.09
CA TYR A 459 25.04 0.23 33.98
C TYR A 459 24.53 -0.06 35.40
N LEU A 460 23.36 -0.68 35.53
CA LEU A 460 22.78 -1.05 36.83
C LEU A 460 23.68 -2.04 37.58
N THR A 461 24.27 -3.01 36.89
CA THR A 461 25.10 -4.06 37.51
C THR A 461 26.53 -3.61 37.76
N GLU A 462 27.20 -3.04 36.75
CA GLU A 462 28.63 -2.73 36.82
C GLU A 462 28.92 -1.37 37.48
N VAL A 463 28.04 -0.37 37.26
CA VAL A 463 28.27 1.00 37.76
C VAL A 463 27.54 1.26 39.07
N MET A 464 26.32 0.73 39.21
CA MET A 464 25.48 0.92 40.40
C MET A 464 25.55 -0.26 41.38
N GLY A 465 26.30 -1.33 41.05
CA GLY A 465 26.52 -2.47 41.93
C GLY A 465 25.27 -3.31 42.23
N LEU A 466 24.19 -3.16 41.46
CA LEU A 466 22.95 -3.89 41.70
C LEU A 466 23.05 -5.32 41.21
N SER A 467 22.59 -6.25 42.04
CA SER A 467 22.33 -7.61 41.56
C SER A 467 21.27 -7.56 40.45
N PRO A 468 21.43 -8.34 39.35
CA PRO A 468 20.37 -8.51 38.36
C PRO A 468 19.02 -8.84 39.01
N GLN A 469 19.00 -9.62 40.10
CA GLN A 469 17.77 -10.01 40.79
C GLN A 469 16.97 -8.82 41.36
N ALA A 470 17.61 -7.67 41.61
CA ALA A 470 16.90 -6.45 42.00
C ALA A 470 15.91 -5.95 40.92
N LEU A 471 16.13 -6.32 39.65
CA LEU A 471 15.24 -5.99 38.53
C LEU A 471 13.87 -6.66 38.65
N LEU A 472 13.77 -7.82 39.32
CA LEU A 472 12.48 -8.48 39.56
C LEU A 472 11.55 -7.61 40.39
N GLY A 473 12.09 -7.01 41.46
CA GLY A 473 11.36 -6.16 42.38
C GLY A 473 10.77 -4.92 41.72
N ASN A 474 11.45 -4.37 40.73
CA ASN A 474 11.04 -3.12 40.09
C ASN A 474 11.46 -3.03 38.60
N PRO A 475 10.76 -3.69 37.67
CA PRO A 475 11.13 -3.67 36.25
C PRO A 475 11.02 -2.29 35.58
N THR A 476 10.47 -1.26 36.27
CA THR A 476 10.41 0.12 35.75
C THR A 476 11.80 0.74 35.48
N PHE A 477 12.86 0.19 36.10
CA PHE A 477 14.25 0.51 35.76
C PHE A 477 14.50 0.43 34.25
N LEU A 478 13.91 -0.58 33.60
CA LEU A 478 14.23 -0.91 32.21
C LEU A 478 13.50 0.00 31.22
N TYR A 479 12.41 0.68 31.63
CA TYR A 479 11.69 1.63 30.78
C TYR A 479 12.01 3.11 31.05
N SER A 480 12.45 3.46 32.26
CA SER A 480 12.84 4.83 32.63
C SER A 480 13.93 5.40 31.70
N HIS A 481 13.90 6.71 31.41
CA HIS A 481 14.88 7.33 30.53
C HIS A 481 16.30 7.15 31.06
N PHE A 482 17.18 6.50 30.30
CA PHE A 482 18.48 6.06 30.80
C PHE A 482 19.35 7.23 31.28
N GLU A 483 19.69 8.15 30.37
CA GLU A 483 20.58 9.27 30.67
C GLU A 483 19.93 10.25 31.66
N ARG A 484 18.72 10.73 31.36
CA ARG A 484 18.05 11.80 32.12
C ARG A 484 17.46 11.37 33.47
N ARG A 485 17.19 10.08 33.70
CA ARG A 485 16.52 9.62 34.93
C ARG A 485 17.36 8.63 35.74
N ILE A 486 17.99 7.65 35.11
CA ILE A 486 18.75 6.63 35.85
C ILE A 486 20.17 7.15 36.13
N LYS A 487 20.89 7.49 35.06
CA LYS A 487 22.31 7.89 35.11
C LYS A 487 22.50 9.25 35.78
N LEU A 488 21.76 10.29 35.35
CA LEU A 488 21.84 11.61 35.96
C LEU A 488 21.57 11.56 37.47
N ARG A 489 20.50 10.88 37.89
CA ARG A 489 20.13 10.84 39.30
C ARG A 489 21.17 10.08 40.12
N TYR A 490 21.69 8.96 39.61
CA TYR A 490 22.77 8.23 40.28
C TYR A 490 24.05 9.07 40.41
N GLU A 491 24.51 9.71 39.33
CA GLU A 491 25.74 10.52 39.36
C GLU A 491 25.61 11.75 40.27
N VAL A 492 24.45 12.41 40.30
CA VAL A 492 24.18 13.52 41.23
C VAL A 492 24.26 13.04 42.68
N LEU A 493 23.57 11.93 42.99
CA LEU A 493 23.50 11.43 44.35
C LEU A 493 24.84 10.88 44.82
N LYS A 494 25.59 10.21 43.94
CA LYS A 494 26.97 9.77 44.20
C LYS A 494 27.88 10.96 44.46
N LEU A 495 27.79 12.02 43.64
CA LEU A 495 28.57 13.25 43.85
C LEU A 495 28.28 13.89 45.21
N LEU A 496 27.03 13.91 45.64
CA LEU A 496 26.64 14.45 46.94
C LEU A 496 27.13 13.56 48.10
N HIS A 497 27.06 12.24 47.94
CA HIS A 497 27.57 11.30 48.92
C HIS A 497 29.10 11.39 49.07
N ASP A 498 29.84 11.41 47.96
CA ASP A 498 31.31 11.55 47.93
C ASP A 498 31.78 12.88 48.56
N ARG A 499 30.89 13.87 48.65
CA ARG A 499 31.13 15.18 49.28
C ARG A 499 30.69 15.25 50.75
N GLY A 500 30.09 14.19 51.29
CA GLY A 500 29.55 14.16 52.65
C GLY A 500 28.27 14.96 52.84
N GLU A 501 27.60 15.40 51.76
CA GLU A 501 26.35 16.16 51.79
C GLU A 501 25.11 15.24 51.95
N LEU A 502 25.31 13.92 51.85
CA LEU A 502 24.31 12.89 52.09
C LEU A 502 24.80 11.90 53.14
N SER A 503 24.11 11.86 54.28
CA SER A 503 24.43 11.02 55.44
C SER A 503 24.17 9.52 55.19
N ARG A 504 23.36 9.17 54.19
CA ARG A 504 23.09 7.80 53.75
C ARG A 504 23.11 7.71 52.24
N GLU A 505 23.54 6.57 51.72
CA GLU A 505 23.34 6.26 50.30
C GLU A 505 21.84 6.27 49.97
N PRO A 506 21.41 7.10 49.02
CA PRO A 506 20.00 7.21 48.65
C PRO A 506 19.53 5.95 47.93
N GLN A 507 18.40 5.40 48.38
CA GLN A 507 17.84 4.17 47.83
C GLN A 507 17.32 4.37 46.40
N LEU A 508 17.63 3.43 45.51
CA LEU A 508 17.26 3.49 44.09
C LEU A 508 15.76 3.60 43.83
N SER A 509 14.94 3.00 44.69
CA SER A 509 13.48 3.06 44.60
C SER A 509 12.99 4.50 44.78
N GLN A 510 13.43 5.18 45.83
CA GLN A 510 13.12 6.59 46.08
C GLN A 510 13.63 7.50 44.95
N MET A 511 14.83 7.20 44.44
CA MET A 511 15.43 7.91 43.32
C MET A 511 14.57 7.88 42.05
N LEU A 512 13.76 6.85 41.80
CA LEU A 512 13.04 6.71 40.53
C LEU A 512 11.59 7.14 40.57
N TYR A 513 10.92 7.01 41.72
CA TYR A 513 9.53 7.42 41.87
C TYR A 513 9.37 8.91 42.14
N MET A 514 10.43 9.58 42.59
CA MET A 514 10.43 11.04 42.77
C MET A 514 10.17 11.78 41.46
N ASP A 515 9.33 12.81 41.51
CA ASP A 515 9.07 13.66 40.34
C ASP A 515 10.35 14.40 39.90
N ASN A 516 10.44 14.77 38.62
CA ASN A 516 11.60 15.51 38.11
C ASN A 516 11.76 16.88 38.79
N LYS A 517 10.67 17.61 39.09
CA LYS A 517 10.76 18.91 39.75
C LYS A 517 11.27 18.76 41.18
N GLU A 518 10.73 17.79 41.90
CA GLU A 518 11.13 17.48 43.27
C GLU A 518 12.61 17.06 43.34
N PHE A 519 13.05 16.17 42.44
CA PHE A 519 14.45 15.73 42.37
C PHE A 519 15.40 16.90 42.13
N MET A 520 15.03 17.81 41.21
CA MET A 520 15.86 18.97 40.89
C MET A 520 15.94 19.94 42.07
N ALA A 521 14.81 20.27 42.70
CA ALA A 521 14.77 21.15 43.85
C ALA A 521 15.57 20.62 45.05
N ARG A 522 15.54 19.30 45.27
CA ARG A 522 16.15 18.67 46.45
C ARG A 522 17.63 18.34 46.29
N TYR A 523 18.06 17.87 45.11
CA TYR A 523 19.40 17.31 44.92
C TYR A 523 20.24 18.01 43.85
N VAL A 524 19.65 18.84 42.99
CA VAL A 524 20.38 19.49 41.90
C VAL A 524 20.56 20.99 42.15
N ASN A 525 19.47 21.74 42.29
CA ASN A 525 19.49 23.20 42.42
C ASN A 525 20.29 23.72 43.62
N PRO A 526 20.25 23.07 44.82
CA PRO A 526 21.01 23.56 45.96
C PRO A 526 22.54 23.44 45.77
N TYR A 527 22.99 22.63 44.80
CA TYR A 527 24.38 22.26 44.62
C TYR A 527 24.87 22.62 43.21
N ARG A 528 25.64 23.71 43.10
CA ARG A 528 26.16 24.21 41.80
C ARG A 528 26.88 23.14 40.94
N PRO A 529 27.65 22.19 41.52
CA PRO A 529 28.26 21.12 40.72
C PRO A 529 27.23 20.11 40.17
N CYS A 530 26.13 19.85 40.89
CA CYS A 530 25.02 19.04 40.40
C CYS A 530 24.28 19.74 39.26
N VAL A 531 24.10 21.07 39.32
CA VAL A 531 23.52 21.85 38.21
C VAL A 531 24.37 21.72 36.93
N THR A 532 25.69 21.85 37.06
CA THR A 532 26.61 21.69 35.92
C THR A 532 26.54 20.28 35.32
N LEU A 533 26.50 19.27 36.18
CA LEU A 533 26.34 17.87 35.77
C LEU A 533 25.01 17.64 35.04
N ALA A 534 23.90 18.16 35.58
CA ALA A 534 22.58 18.10 34.94
C ALA A 534 22.60 18.75 33.56
N LYS A 535 23.17 19.96 33.42
CA LYS A 535 23.31 20.63 32.12
C LYS A 535 24.08 19.79 31.10
N LYS A 536 25.13 19.07 31.52
CA LYS A 536 25.89 18.17 30.63
C LYS A 536 25.01 17.03 30.10
N HIS A 537 24.26 16.36 30.97
CA HIS A 537 23.35 15.28 30.57
C HIS A 537 22.25 15.74 29.62
N TYR A 538 21.64 16.91 29.86
CA TYR A 538 20.58 17.45 28.99
C TYR A 538 21.12 17.97 27.65
N ARG A 539 22.36 18.48 27.60
CA ARG A 539 22.99 18.97 26.34
C ARG A 539 23.45 17.87 25.40
N MET A 540 23.74 16.66 25.90
CA MET A 540 24.19 15.53 25.07
C MET A 540 23.13 15.01 24.07
N PHE A 541 21.85 15.37 24.23
CA PHE A 541 20.75 14.97 23.35
C PHE A 541 20.07 16.17 22.69
N GLN A 542 20.61 16.63 21.56
CA GLN A 542 20.02 17.72 20.75
C GLN A 542 19.23 17.25 19.53
N ARG A 543 19.32 15.96 19.16
CA ARG A 543 18.87 15.50 17.83
C ARG A 543 17.34 15.44 17.65
N LYS A 544 16.55 15.32 18.74
CA LYS A 544 15.07 15.50 18.78
C LYS A 544 14.61 15.76 20.23
N PRO A 545 14.56 17.02 20.68
CA PRO A 545 14.13 17.34 22.05
C PRO A 545 12.60 17.16 22.18
N ASP A 546 12.15 16.45 23.22
CA ASP A 546 10.74 16.37 23.60
C ASP A 546 10.33 17.58 24.46
N GLY A 547 9.03 17.79 24.67
CA GLY A 547 8.53 18.95 25.43
C GLY A 547 9.18 19.10 26.82
N ASP A 548 9.41 17.97 27.50
CA ASP A 548 10.10 17.92 28.79
C ASP A 548 11.57 18.34 28.70
N HIS A 549 12.28 18.00 27.61
CA HIS A 549 13.67 18.43 27.39
C HIS A 549 13.79 19.94 27.27
N LEU A 550 12.95 20.57 26.44
CA LEU A 550 12.97 22.02 26.26
C LEU A 550 12.63 22.75 27.56
N PHE A 551 11.64 22.24 28.30
CA PHE A 551 11.26 22.80 29.60
C PHE A 551 12.42 22.73 30.60
N MET A 552 13.08 21.57 30.74
CA MET A 552 14.17 21.38 31.70
C MET A 552 15.44 22.17 31.34
N MET A 553 15.74 22.35 30.05
CA MET A 553 16.85 23.21 29.60
C MET A 553 16.61 24.67 29.99
N LYS A 554 15.39 25.20 29.73
CA LYS A 554 15.02 26.56 30.16
C LYS A 554 15.10 26.70 31.68
N TYR A 555 14.50 25.77 32.40
CA TYR A 555 14.52 25.73 33.87
C TYR A 555 15.95 25.75 34.44
N LEU A 556 16.85 24.91 33.92
CA LEU A 556 18.25 24.88 34.39
C LEU A 556 19.04 26.13 34.00
N ASP A 557 18.72 26.80 32.90
CA ASP A 557 19.35 28.05 32.48
C ASP A 557 18.88 29.25 33.30
N GLU A 558 17.63 29.25 33.77
CA GLU A 558 17.07 30.22 34.73
C GLU A 558 17.65 30.09 36.15
N GLN A 559 18.25 28.96 36.52
CA GLN A 559 18.93 28.77 37.83
C GLN A 559 20.35 29.38 37.88
N LYS A 560 20.76 30.17 36.89
CA LYS A 560 21.91 31.07 37.03
C LYS A 560 21.42 32.33 37.75
N GLU A 561 22.01 32.64 38.90
CA GLU A 561 21.81 33.86 39.73
C GLU A 561 20.86 33.73 40.93
N SER A 562 21.15 32.81 41.86
CA SER A 562 20.75 33.04 43.26
C SER A 562 21.89 32.63 44.21
N PRO A 563 22.31 33.52 45.14
CA PRO A 563 23.19 33.15 46.23
C PRO A 563 22.52 32.10 47.11
N LEU A 564 23.32 31.19 47.68
CA LEU A 564 22.87 30.19 48.65
C LEU A 564 22.03 30.87 49.76
N PRO A 565 20.85 30.34 50.15
CA PRO A 565 20.26 30.71 51.41
C PRO A 565 21.14 30.13 52.53
N GLU A 566 21.80 31.00 53.28
CA GLU A 566 22.42 30.63 54.54
C GLU A 566 21.33 30.10 55.49
N GLY A 567 21.53 28.89 56.02
CA GLY A 567 20.75 28.40 57.16
C GLY A 567 19.39 27.78 56.84
N THR A 568 19.37 26.67 56.10
CA THR A 568 18.29 25.68 56.28
C THR A 568 18.90 24.33 56.64
N SER A 569 18.37 23.73 57.71
CA SER A 569 18.84 22.51 58.33
C SER A 569 19.07 21.39 57.30
N ARG A 570 20.30 20.87 57.30
CA ARG A 570 20.73 19.70 56.53
C ARG A 570 19.83 18.49 56.86
N PRO A 571 19.23 17.82 55.87
CA PRO A 571 18.41 16.63 56.09
C PRO A 571 19.22 15.40 56.51
#